data_AF-F9PF10-F1
#
_entry.id   AF-F9PF10-F1
#
_cell.length_a   1.000
_cell.length_b   1.000
_cell.length_c   1.000
_cell.angle_alpha   90.00
_cell.angle_beta   90.00
_cell.angle_gamma   90.00
#
_symmetry.space_group_name_H-M   'P 1'
#
loop_
_entity.id
_entity.type
_entity.pdbx_description
1 polymer ?
#
loop_
_entity_poly.entity_id
_entity_poly.type
_entity_poly.pdbx_seq_one_letter_code
_entity_poly.pdbx_strand_id
1 'polypeptide(L)'
;MTAYLSSKDIVRIKIGDSVRFTTTNGANGQVRLVSTITSIDTIATRTDQGNFFKIEAETKITQEQAEKLRYGLEGRLQIITGKKSYLRYYLDDFLNWE
;
A
#
# COMPACT_ATOMS: atom_id res chain seq x y z
N MET A 1 -2.25 9.41 5.03
CA MET A 1 -3.20 9.03 3.96
C MET A 1 -4.07 7.89 4.45
N THR A 2 -5.30 7.82 3.97
CA THR A 2 -6.27 6.80 4.40
C THR A 2 -6.68 5.98 3.18
N ALA A 3 -6.73 4.67 3.33
CA ALA A 3 -7.23 3.78 2.29
C ALA A 3 -8.11 2.68 2.88
N TYR A 4 -8.97 2.12 2.06
CA TYR A 4 -9.88 1.04 2.43
C TYR A 4 -9.49 -0.23 1.69
N LEU A 5 -9.31 -1.31 2.43
CA LEU A 5 -8.92 -2.61 1.89
C LEU A 5 -9.96 -3.66 2.21
N SER A 6 -10.11 -4.62 1.30
CA SER A 6 -10.98 -5.75 1.53
C SER A 6 -10.42 -6.68 2.60
N SER A 7 -11.30 -7.48 3.22
CA SER A 7 -10.89 -8.51 4.19
C SER A 7 -9.96 -9.58 3.62
N LYS A 8 -9.87 -9.74 2.29
CA LYS A 8 -8.97 -10.71 1.66
C LYS A 8 -7.56 -10.15 1.52
N ASP A 9 -7.44 -8.86 1.24
CA ASP A 9 -6.17 -8.19 1.01
C ASP A 9 -5.46 -7.86 2.33
N ILE A 10 -6.21 -7.56 3.39
CA ILE A 10 -5.67 -7.23 4.72
C ILE A 10 -4.79 -8.36 5.30
N VAL A 11 -5.09 -9.62 4.98
CA VAL A 11 -4.35 -10.78 5.50
C VAL A 11 -2.88 -10.79 5.01
N ARG A 12 -2.60 -10.12 3.89
CA ARG A 12 -1.28 -10.11 3.26
C ARG A 12 -0.44 -8.89 3.61
N ILE A 13 -1.02 -7.86 4.20
CA ILE A 13 -0.34 -6.62 4.54
C ILE A 13 0.08 -6.64 6.01
N LYS A 14 1.19 -5.97 6.32
CA LYS A 14 1.65 -5.78 7.70
C LYS A 14 1.94 -4.31 7.99
N ILE A 15 1.84 -3.94 9.27
CA ILE A 15 2.34 -2.65 9.74
C ILE A 15 3.84 -2.60 9.46
N GLY A 16 4.31 -1.49 8.88
CA GLY A 16 5.68 -1.34 8.39
C GLY A 16 5.86 -1.62 6.89
N ASP A 17 4.86 -2.19 6.20
CA ASP A 17 4.95 -2.37 4.74
C ASP A 17 5.01 -1.01 4.03
N SER A 18 5.77 -0.99 2.93
CA SER A 18 5.87 0.20 2.08
C SER A 18 4.70 0.26 1.11
N VAL A 19 4.11 1.45 0.99
CA VAL A 19 3.00 1.74 0.10
C VAL A 19 3.41 2.85 -0.86
N ARG A 20 3.12 2.67 -2.13
CA ARG A 20 3.35 3.66 -3.18
C ARG A 20 2.03 4.27 -3.58
N PHE A 21 1.87 5.56 -3.28
CA PHE A 21 0.74 6.33 -3.77
C PHE A 21 1.15 7.09 -5.03
N THR A 22 0.33 6.97 -6.06
CA THR A 22 0.54 7.67 -7.32
C THR A 22 -0.70 8.47 -7.67
N THR A 23 -0.56 9.78 -7.74
CA THR A 23 -1.65 10.68 -8.18
C THR A 23 -1.22 11.43 -9.43
N THR A 24 -2.16 11.56 -10.37
CA THR A 24 -2.00 12.37 -11.59
C THR A 24 -2.69 13.69 -11.34
N ASN A 25 -1.90 14.70 -10.98
CA ASN A 25 -2.43 16.05 -10.89
C ASN A 25 -2.48 16.60 -12.33
N GLY A 26 -3.68 16.88 -12.84
CA GLY A 26 -4.00 17.08 -14.27
C GLY A 26 -3.24 18.20 -15.00
N ALA A 27 -2.27 18.86 -14.37
CA ALA A 27 -1.45 19.90 -14.96
C ALA A 27 0.08 19.68 -14.83
N ASN A 28 0.60 18.89 -13.88
CA ASN A 28 2.05 18.90 -13.58
C ASN A 28 2.60 17.56 -13.05
N GLY A 29 2.59 16.56 -13.91
CA GLY A 29 3.37 15.33 -13.72
C GLY A 29 2.77 14.35 -12.72
N GLN A 30 3.17 13.09 -12.85
CA GLN A 30 2.77 12.02 -11.96
C GLN A 30 3.51 12.17 -10.63
N VAL A 31 2.79 12.44 -9.53
CA VAL A 31 3.40 12.53 -8.20
C VAL A 31 3.42 11.14 -7.58
N ARG A 32 4.63 10.67 -7.27
CA ARG A 32 4.86 9.39 -6.59
C ARG A 32 5.28 9.65 -5.15
N LEU A 33 4.48 9.18 -4.22
CA LEU A 33 4.75 9.22 -2.79
C LEU A 33 5.01 7.80 -2.29
N VAL A 34 6.06 7.67 -1.48
CA VAL A 34 6.36 6.43 -0.76
C VAL A 34 6.02 6.65 0.70
N SER A 35 5.19 5.76 1.22
CA SER A 35 4.56 5.85 2.52
C SER A 35 4.76 4.53 3.26
N THR A 36 4.67 4.57 4.58
CA THR A 36 4.75 3.37 5.43
C THR A 36 3.43 3.18 6.14
N ILE A 37 2.91 1.95 6.15
CA ILE A 37 1.69 1.63 6.91
C ILE A 37 2.03 1.74 8.40
N THR A 38 1.35 2.63 9.10
CA THR A 38 1.54 2.85 10.54
C THR A 38 0.43 2.21 11.36
N SER A 39 -0.80 2.19 10.82
CA SER A 39 -1.94 1.60 11.52
C SER A 39 -2.88 0.88 10.56
N ILE A 40 -3.47 -0.20 11.07
CA ILE A 40 -4.50 -1.00 10.41
C ILE A 40 -5.63 -1.13 11.41
N ASP A 41 -6.81 -0.61 11.07
CA ASP A 41 -7.97 -0.81 11.93
C ASP A 41 -8.32 -2.29 12.00
N THR A 42 -8.50 -2.79 13.22
CA THR A 42 -8.88 -4.20 13.47
C THR A 42 -10.38 -4.43 13.20
N ILE A 43 -11.14 -3.35 13.11
CA ILE A 43 -12.60 -3.37 12.91
C ILE A 43 -12.91 -3.04 11.45
N ALA A 44 -13.69 -3.89 10.80
CA ALA A 44 -14.17 -3.62 9.46
C ALA A 44 -15.36 -2.66 9.47
N THR A 45 -15.30 -1.62 8.64
CA THR A 45 -16.46 -0.82 8.27
C THR A 45 -17.33 -1.63 7.32
N ARG A 46 -18.54 -1.96 7.78
CA ARG A 46 -19.54 -2.66 6.97
C ARG A 46 -20.16 -1.68 5.97
N THR A 47 -20.04 -1.98 4.69
CA THR A 47 -20.79 -1.31 3.62
C THR A 47 -21.66 -2.34 2.90
N ASP A 48 -22.67 -1.90 2.16
CA ASP A 48 -23.51 -2.78 1.32
C ASP A 48 -22.71 -3.64 0.33
N GLN A 49 -21.50 -3.18 -0.04
CA GLN A 49 -20.60 -3.87 -0.97
C GLN A 49 -19.59 -4.81 -0.27
N GLY A 50 -19.61 -4.88 1.06
CA GLY A 50 -18.77 -5.79 1.85
C GLY A 50 -18.06 -5.15 3.03
N ASN A 51 -17.16 -5.91 3.64
CA ASN A 51 -16.38 -5.50 4.81
C ASN A 51 -15.06 -4.87 4.36
N PHE A 52 -14.87 -3.59 4.68
CA PHE A 52 -13.65 -2.86 4.37
C PHE A 52 -12.91 -2.47 5.64
N PHE A 53 -11.61 -2.69 5.66
CA PHE A 53 -10.72 -2.28 6.73
C PHE A 53 -10.07 -0.95 6.36
N LYS A 54 -10.09 -0.01 7.28
CA LYS A 54 -9.38 1.26 7.13
C LYS A 54 -7.90 1.05 7.46
N ILE A 55 -7.04 1.57 6.61
CA ILE A 55 -5.59 1.63 6.85
C ILE A 55 -5.12 3.07 6.83
N GLU A 56 -4.16 3.34 7.71
CA GLU A 56 -3.50 4.63 7.81
C GLU A 56 -2.03 4.44 7.48
N ALA A 57 -1.56 5.22 6.51
CA ALA A 57 -0.16 5.26 6.14
C ALA A 57 0.39 6.67 6.33
N GLU A 58 1.56 6.73 6.97
CA GLU A 58 2.33 7.94 7.11
C GLU A 58 3.21 8.14 5.89
N THR A 59 3.27 9.38 5.40
CA THR A 59 4.05 9.73 4.22
C THR A 59 5.03 10.82 4.58
N LYS A 60 6.29 10.62 4.26
CA LYS A 60 7.29 11.69 4.32
C LYS A 60 7.19 12.49 3.03
N ILE A 61 6.64 13.69 3.12
CA ILE A 61 6.46 14.61 1.99
C ILE A 61 7.53 15.71 2.11
N THR A 62 8.25 16.01 1.03
CA THR A 62 9.11 17.20 0.95
C THR A 62 8.30 18.46 0.69
N GLN A 63 8.77 19.64 1.13
CA GLN A 63 8.02 20.91 0.98
C GLN A 63 7.58 21.18 -0.47
N GLU A 64 8.44 20.91 -1.46
CA GLU A 64 8.10 21.06 -2.89
C GLU A 64 6.97 20.12 -3.36
N GLN A 65 6.81 18.96 -2.72
CA GLN A 65 5.72 18.03 -3.00
C GLN A 65 4.44 18.47 -2.28
N ALA A 66 4.56 19.00 -1.06
CA ALA A 66 3.43 19.50 -0.28
C ALA A 66 2.72 20.68 -0.97
N GLU A 67 3.47 21.60 -1.59
CA GLU A 67 2.90 22.71 -2.36
C GLU A 67 2.09 22.23 -3.58
N LYS A 68 2.39 21.04 -4.11
CA LYS A 68 1.73 20.45 -5.27
C LYS A 68 0.63 19.45 -4.89
N LEU A 69 0.57 19.02 -3.64
CA LEU A 69 -0.43 18.07 -3.12
C LEU A 69 -1.53 18.82 -2.37
N ARG A 70 -2.72 18.88 -2.98
CA ARG A 70 -3.94 19.40 -2.34
C ARG A 70 -4.61 18.30 -1.52
N TYR A 71 -5.35 18.71 -0.47
CA TYR A 71 -6.23 17.80 0.26
C TYR A 71 -7.36 17.30 -0.66
N GLY A 72 -7.81 16.05 -0.44
CA GLY A 72 -8.85 15.42 -1.27
C GLY A 72 -8.35 14.83 -2.58
N LEU A 73 -7.03 14.71 -2.78
CA LEU A 73 -6.49 14.01 -3.93
C LEU A 73 -6.73 12.51 -3.83
N GLU A 74 -7.47 12.00 -4.82
CA GLU A 74 -7.58 10.58 -5.06
C GLU A 74 -6.47 10.12 -6.01
N GLY A 75 -6.13 8.84 -5.92
CA GLY A 75 -5.03 8.29 -6.70
C GLY A 75 -4.94 6.78 -6.55
N ARG A 76 -3.99 6.20 -7.28
CA ARG A 76 -3.75 4.77 -7.22
C ARG A 76 -2.80 4.47 -6.06
N LEU A 77 -3.27 3.63 -5.15
CA LEU A 77 -2.45 3.06 -4.09
C LEU A 77 -1.92 1.68 -4.51
N GLN A 78 -0.62 1.47 -4.38
CA GLN A 78 0.03 0.18 -4.60
C GLN A 78 0.73 -0.25 -3.31
N ILE A 79 0.30 -1.36 -2.73
CA ILE A 79 0.89 -1.89 -1.50
C ILE A 79 1.98 -2.89 -1.89
N ILE A 80 3.17 -2.72 -1.32
CA ILE A 80 4.30 -3.61 -1.57
C ILE A 80 4.35 -4.60 -0.41
N THR A 81 3.59 -5.70 -0.51
CA THR A 81 3.44 -6.78 0.51
C THR A 81 4.64 -7.72 0.58
N GLY A 82 5.85 -7.17 0.51
CA GLY A 82 7.11 -7.92 0.47
C GLY A 82 7.53 -8.34 -0.93
N LYS A 83 8.84 -8.58 -1.08
CA LYS A 83 9.43 -9.10 -2.31
C LYS A 83 9.20 -10.61 -2.30
N LYS A 84 8.31 -11.13 -3.15
CA LYS A 84 8.19 -12.58 -3.36
C LYS A 84 9.54 -13.08 -3.88
N SER A 85 10.37 -13.62 -3.01
CA SER A 85 11.56 -14.38 -3.40
C SER A 85 11.09 -15.72 -3.95
N TYR A 86 10.67 -15.72 -5.23
CA TYR A 86 10.55 -16.94 -6.04
C TYR A 86 11.86 -17.76 -6.06
N LEU A 87 12.97 -17.18 -5.57
CA LEU A 87 14.25 -17.85 -5.36
C LEU A 87 14.16 -19.10 -4.46
N ARG A 88 13.27 -19.12 -3.46
CA ARG A 88 13.08 -20.31 -2.61
C ARG A 88 12.37 -21.46 -3.32
N TYR A 89 11.63 -21.20 -4.40
CA TYR A 89 10.92 -22.24 -5.15
C TYR A 89 11.89 -23.14 -5.93
N TYR A 90 12.94 -22.56 -6.53
CA TYR A 90 13.95 -23.35 -7.24
C TYR A 90 14.96 -24.01 -6.29
N LEU A 91 15.18 -23.46 -5.11
CA LEU A 91 16.10 -24.02 -4.12
C LEU A 91 15.60 -25.35 -3.54
N ASP A 92 14.29 -25.57 -3.48
CA ASP A 92 13.70 -26.83 -2.99
C ASP A 92 13.80 -27.96 -4.04
N ASP A 93 13.64 -27.62 -5.32
CA ASP A 93 13.74 -28.58 -6.44
C ASP A 93 15.20 -29.03 -6.69
N PHE A 94 16.17 -28.13 -6.42
CA PHE A 94 17.60 -28.43 -6.59
C PHE A 94 18.23 -29.14 -5.39
N LEU A 95 17.61 -29.09 -4.20
CA LEU A 95 18.12 -29.66 -2.95
C LEU A 95 17.36 -30.93 -2.52
N ASN A 96 16.72 -31.61 -3.47
CA ASN A 96 16.20 -32.97 -3.30
C ASN A 96 17.05 -33.98 -4.09
N TRP A 97 18.37 -33.91 -3.93
CA TRP A 97 19.29 -34.98 -4.32
C TRP A 97 19.92 -35.57 -3.06
N GLU A 98 19.18 -36.48 -2.42
CA GLU A 98 19.72 -37.70 -1.79
C GLU A 98 18.59 -38.68 -1.46
#